data_AF-A0A9Q5W9M2-F1
#
_entry.id   AF-A0A9Q5W9M2-F1
#
_cell.length_a   1.000
_cell.length_b   1.000
_cell.length_c   1.000
_cell.angle_alpha   90.00
_cell.angle_beta   90.00
_cell.angle_gamma   90.00
#
_symmetry.space_group_name_H-M   'P 1'
#
loop_
_entity.id
_entity.type
_entity.pdbx_description
1 polymer ?
#
loop_
_entity_poly.entity_id
_entity_poly.type
_entity_poly.pdbx_seq_one_letter_code
_entity_poly.pdbx_strand_id
1 'polypeptide(L)'
;MAYTITSQCISCNLCVSVCPNGAIEQVEGKHIIDAERCTNCTNTIYTVPQCKAVCPTASGCVEQPKDYWEIWFSNYNRIIAKLTNKQDYWERWYNTYSQKLGEQLKKHQVVA
;
A
#
# COMPACT_ATOMS: atom_id res chain seq x y z
N MET A 1 -1.72 14.44 0.32
CA MET A 1 -0.83 13.51 1.05
C MET A 1 0.22 14.32 1.79
N ALA A 2 1.02 13.73 2.66
CA ALA A 2 2.21 14.39 3.23
C ALA A 2 3.34 13.37 3.23
N TYR A 3 4.57 13.79 2.97
CA TYR A 3 5.71 12.88 3.04
C TYR A 3 6.13 12.68 4.51
N THR A 4 6.60 11.49 4.85
CA THR A 4 7.28 11.22 6.12
C THR A 4 8.69 10.67 5.89
N ILE A 5 9.55 10.85 6.89
CA ILE A 5 10.81 10.13 6.98
C ILE A 5 10.56 8.76 7.65
N THR A 6 11.19 7.72 7.11
CA THR A 6 11.11 6.35 7.66
C THR A 6 12.40 5.97 8.40
N SER A 7 12.40 4.80 9.04
CA SER A 7 13.61 4.22 9.63
C SER A 7 14.72 3.89 8.62
N GLN A 8 14.45 3.95 7.31
CA GLN A 8 15.45 3.75 6.26
C GLN A 8 16.21 5.05 5.91
N CYS A 9 16.00 6.12 6.67
CA CYS A 9 16.79 7.34 6.56
C CYS A 9 18.20 7.11 7.12
N ILE A 10 19.21 7.49 6.33
CA ILE A 10 20.64 7.42 6.72
C ILE A 10 21.22 8.80 7.08
N SER A 11 20.35 9.78 7.33
CA SER A 11 20.70 11.15 7.73
C SER A 11 21.71 11.86 6.81
N CYS A 12 21.62 11.62 5.50
CA CYS A 12 22.54 12.18 4.49
C CYS A 12 22.33 13.68 4.15
N ASN A 13 21.33 14.35 4.74
CA ASN A 13 21.00 15.78 4.57
C ASN A 13 20.60 16.28 3.17
N LEU A 14 20.64 15.44 2.12
CA LEU A 14 20.29 15.84 0.75
C LEU A 14 18.86 16.40 0.61
N CYS A 15 17.89 15.85 1.35
CA CYS A 15 16.50 16.27 1.25
C CYS A 15 16.24 17.66 1.87
N VAL A 16 17.08 18.10 2.81
CA VAL A 16 16.92 19.37 3.53
C VAL A 16 17.15 20.55 2.59
N SER A 17 18.22 20.50 1.79
CA SER A 17 18.61 21.60 0.88
C SER A 17 17.68 21.76 -0.32
N VAL A 18 16.94 20.72 -0.70
CA VAL A 18 16.07 20.73 -1.88
C VAL A 18 14.60 20.98 -1.56
N CYS A 19 14.22 21.05 -0.28
CA CYS A 19 12.83 21.30 0.10
C CYS A 19 12.48 22.79 -0.08
N PRO A 20 11.58 23.15 -1.03
CA PRO A 20 11.30 24.55 -1.35
C PRO A 20 10.64 25.33 -0.20
N ASN A 21 9.92 24.63 0.69
CA ASN A 21 9.24 25.25 1.84
C ASN A 21 10.05 25.13 3.14
N GLY A 22 11.24 24.51 3.09
CA GLY A 22 12.03 24.19 4.28
C GLY A 22 11.28 23.31 5.28
N ALA A 23 10.43 22.40 4.81
CA ALA A 23 9.58 21.56 5.66
C ALA A 23 10.33 20.39 6.34
N ILE A 24 11.63 20.22 6.10
CA ILE A 24 12.41 19.09 6.62
C ILE A 24 13.46 19.61 7.59
N GLU A 25 13.42 19.12 8.83
CA GLU A 25 14.31 19.53 9.92
C GLU A 25 15.03 18.32 10.50
N GLN A 26 16.20 18.55 11.13
CA GLN A 26 16.97 17.51 11.80
C GLN A 26 16.81 17.63 13.31
N VAL A 27 16.30 16.58 13.94
CA VAL A 27 16.08 16.47 15.39
C VAL A 27 16.73 15.18 15.86
N GLU A 28 17.63 15.27 16.84
CA GLU A 28 18.32 14.12 17.44
C GLU A 28 18.98 13.18 16.41
N GLY A 29 19.56 13.75 15.36
CA GLY A 29 20.24 12.99 14.31
C GLY A 29 19.31 12.32 13.29
N LYS A 30 17.98 12.50 13.39
CA LYS A 30 16.99 12.03 12.40
C LYS A 30 16.32 13.21 11.71
N HIS A 31 15.90 13.00 10.47
CA HIS A 31 15.08 13.98 9.75
C HIS A 31 13.60 13.79 10.06
N ILE A 32 12.88 14.90 10.17
CA ILE A 32 11.42 14.96 10.38
C ILE A 32 10.84 15.92 9.35
N ILE A 33 9.67 15.59 8.79
CA ILE A 33 8.93 16.50 7.90
C ILE A 33 7.79 17.13 8.69
N ASP A 34 7.75 18.45 8.71
CA ASP A 34 6.61 19.23 9.18
C ASP A 34 5.46 19.10 8.17
N ALA A 35 4.37 18.47 8.61
CA ALA A 35 3.20 18.20 7.79
C ALA A 35 2.46 19.48 7.37
N GLU A 36 2.50 20.54 8.17
CA GLU A 36 1.84 21.83 7.87
C GLU A 36 2.60 22.59 6.79
N ARG A 37 3.93 22.41 6.73
CA ARG A 37 4.80 23.06 5.73
C ARG A 37 4.96 22.23 4.45
N CYS A 38 4.67 20.93 4.50
CA CYS A 38 4.81 20.03 3.36
C CYS A 38 3.66 20.18 2.35
N THR A 39 3.91 20.81 1.21
CA THR A 39 2.92 20.94 0.12
C THR A 39 3.02 19.82 -0.91
N ASN A 40 3.80 18.76 -0.67
CA ASN A 40 4.20 17.76 -1.67
C ASN A 40 4.76 18.39 -2.97
N CYS A 41 5.32 19.59 -2.87
CA CYS A 41 5.77 20.40 -4.00
C CYS A 41 4.66 20.83 -4.99
N THR A 42 3.36 20.64 -4.71
CA THR A 42 2.29 20.87 -5.70
C THR A 42 2.03 22.33 -6.10
N ASN A 43 2.65 23.30 -5.43
CA ASN A 43 2.53 24.73 -5.74
C ASN A 43 3.92 25.38 -5.85
N THR A 44 4.87 24.65 -6.42
CA THR A 44 6.26 25.09 -6.60
C THR A 44 6.64 24.96 -8.08
N ILE A 45 7.83 25.43 -8.45
CA ILE A 45 8.35 25.22 -9.82
C ILE A 45 8.59 23.74 -10.15
N TYR A 46 8.55 22.85 -9.15
CA TYR A 46 8.84 21.44 -9.30
C TYR A 46 7.55 20.63 -9.54
N THR A 47 7.59 19.73 -10.52
CA THR A 47 6.49 18.80 -10.82
C THR A 47 6.55 17.49 -10.04
N VAL A 48 7.67 17.23 -9.35
CA VAL A 48 7.89 16.02 -8.55
C VAL A 48 8.39 16.35 -7.14
N PRO A 49 8.10 15.51 -6.13
CA PRO A 49 8.59 15.71 -4.77
C PRO A 49 10.12 15.59 -4.67
N GLN A 50 10.79 16.72 -4.44
CA GLN A 50 12.25 16.81 -4.49
C GLN A 50 12.94 15.95 -3.44
N CYS A 51 12.40 15.90 -2.21
CA CYS A 51 12.93 15.08 -1.12
C CYS A 51 12.94 13.58 -1.45
N LYS A 52 11.99 13.11 -2.26
CA LYS A 52 11.95 11.73 -2.77
C LYS A 52 12.97 11.52 -3.88
N ALA A 53 13.04 12.47 -4.83
CA ALA A 53 13.92 12.39 -5.99
C ALA A 53 15.40 12.31 -5.61
N VAL A 54 15.82 13.00 -4.54
CA VAL A 54 17.22 12.99 -4.08
C VAL A 54 17.53 11.91 -3.04
N CYS A 55 16.54 11.11 -2.62
CA CYS A 55 16.72 10.14 -1.54
C CYS A 55 17.54 8.93 -2.02
N PRO A 56 18.77 8.70 -1.51
CA PRO A 56 19.63 7.63 -2.02
C PRO A 56 19.13 6.23 -1.67
N THR A 57 18.37 6.09 -0.59
CA THR A 57 17.78 4.80 -0.19
C THR A 57 16.45 4.50 -0.88
N ALA A 58 15.94 5.44 -1.68
CA ALA A 58 14.59 5.45 -2.29
C ALA A 58 13.41 5.27 -1.31
N SER A 59 13.66 4.96 -0.05
CA SER A 59 12.67 4.55 0.95
C SER A 59 12.78 5.36 2.24
N GLY A 60 13.80 6.22 2.37
CA GLY A 60 13.98 7.11 3.51
C GLY A 60 12.92 8.22 3.59
N CYS A 61 12.35 8.63 2.45
CA CYS A 61 11.22 9.55 2.36
C CYS A 61 10.08 8.86 1.60
N VAL A 62 8.91 8.74 2.21
CA VAL A 62 7.75 8.06 1.63
C VAL A 62 6.51 8.91 1.76
N GLU A 63 5.64 8.83 0.74
CA GLU A 63 4.34 9.45 0.80
C GLU A 63 3.48 8.72 1.83
N GLN A 64 2.99 9.45 2.84
CA GLN A 64 1.96 8.94 3.72
C GLN A 64 0.60 9.20 3.06
N PRO A 65 -0.19 8.15 2.82
CA PRO A 65 -1.57 8.32 2.40
C PRO A 65 -2.31 9.05 3.53
N LYS A 66 -2.97 10.16 3.19
CA LYS A 66 -3.67 11.01 4.17
C LYS A 66 -4.90 10.32 4.78
N ASP A 67 -5.48 9.37 4.05
CA ASP A 67 -6.70 8.69 4.44
C ASP A 67 -6.43 7.20 4.64
N TYR A 68 -6.69 6.73 5.86
CA TYR A 68 -6.70 5.31 6.22
C TYR A 68 -7.52 4.49 5.22
N TRP A 69 -8.66 5.03 4.77
CA TRP A 69 -9.56 4.34 3.87
C TRP A 69 -8.95 4.13 2.49
N GLU A 70 -8.16 5.06 1.96
CA GLU A 70 -7.51 4.85 0.66
C GLU A 70 -6.49 3.70 0.70
N ILE A 71 -5.71 3.60 1.78
CA ILE A 71 -4.78 2.46 1.98
C ILE A 71 -5.56 1.16 2.13
N TRP A 72 -6.61 1.19 2.96
CA TRP A 72 -7.45 0.04 3.22
C TRP A 72 -8.11 -0.47 1.93
N PHE A 73 -8.73 0.44 1.15
CA PHE A 73 -9.37 0.11 -0.12
C PHE A 73 -8.37 -0.39 -1.15
N SER A 74 -7.18 0.21 -1.26
CA SER A 74 -6.12 -0.27 -2.16
C SER A 74 -5.68 -1.70 -1.81
N ASN A 75 -5.47 -1.98 -0.52
CA ASN A 75 -5.13 -3.32 -0.06
C ASN A 75 -6.27 -4.32 -0.26
N TYR A 76 -7.50 -3.93 0.09
CA TYR A 76 -8.71 -4.73 -0.10
C TYR A 76 -8.90 -5.08 -1.58
N ASN A 77 -8.87 -4.09 -2.47
CA ASN A 77 -9.04 -4.30 -3.91
C ASN A 77 -7.93 -5.18 -4.50
N ARG A 78 -6.68 -5.04 -4.04
CA ARG A 78 -5.58 -5.92 -4.45
C ARG A 78 -5.80 -7.36 -4.01
N ILE A 79 -6.28 -7.58 -2.79
CA ILE A 79 -6.58 -8.92 -2.27
C ILE A 79 -7.78 -9.51 -2.99
N ILE A 80 -8.86 -8.73 -3.15
CA ILE A 80 -10.06 -9.14 -3.88
C ILE A 80 -9.71 -9.50 -5.30
N ALA A 81 -8.94 -8.69 -6.03
CA ALA A 81 -8.50 -9.03 -7.39
C ALA A 81 -7.74 -10.37 -7.46
N LYS A 82 -6.90 -10.69 -6.47
CA LYS A 82 -6.24 -12.00 -6.38
C LYS A 82 -7.21 -13.15 -6.10
N LEU A 83 -8.29 -12.88 -5.36
CA LEU A 83 -9.32 -13.86 -5.03
C LEU A 83 -10.32 -14.05 -6.17
N THR A 84 -10.75 -12.99 -6.85
CA THR A 84 -11.68 -13.03 -7.99
C THR A 84 -11.02 -13.52 -9.27
N ASN A 85 -9.70 -13.37 -9.42
CA ASN A 85 -8.93 -14.03 -10.48
C ASN A 85 -8.78 -15.56 -10.26
N LYS A 86 -9.49 -16.13 -9.27
CA LYS A 86 -9.72 -17.57 -9.09
C LYS A 86 -11.18 -17.94 -9.32
N GLN A 87 -11.79 -17.43 -10.40
CA GLN A 87 -13.14 -17.79 -10.86
C GLN A 87 -13.40 -19.32 -10.81
N ASP A 88 -12.37 -20.11 -11.11
CA ASP A 88 -12.41 -21.56 -11.18
C ASP A 88 -12.45 -22.31 -9.82
N TYR A 89 -12.06 -21.70 -8.69
CA TYR A 89 -11.89 -22.47 -7.45
C TYR A 89 -13.24 -22.86 -6.82
N TRP A 90 -14.13 -21.88 -6.64
CA TRP A 90 -15.40 -22.11 -5.96
C TRP A 90 -16.40 -22.89 -6.82
N GLU A 91 -16.42 -22.65 -8.13
CA GLU A 91 -17.23 -23.45 -9.06
C GLU A 91 -16.76 -24.91 -9.10
N ARG A 92 -15.45 -25.17 -9.23
CA ARG A 92 -14.92 -26.54 -9.18
C ARG A 92 -15.19 -27.23 -7.86
N TRP A 93 -15.02 -26.51 -6.74
CA TRP A 93 -15.31 -27.05 -5.42
C TRP A 93 -16.80 -27.41 -5.26
N TYR A 94 -17.70 -26.50 -5.64
CA TYR A 94 -19.15 -26.72 -5.55
C TYR A 94 -19.61 -27.88 -6.46
N ASN A 95 -19.10 -27.94 -7.69
CA ASN A 95 -19.38 -29.03 -8.63
C ASN A 95 -18.88 -30.38 -8.10
N THR A 96 -17.67 -30.42 -7.53
CA THR A 96 -17.11 -31.65 -6.93
C THR A 96 -17.89 -32.11 -5.70
N TYR A 97 -18.26 -31.17 -4.82
CA TYR A 97 -19.00 -31.46 -3.60
C TYR A 97 -20.42 -31.98 -3.90
N SER A 98 -21.16 -31.27 -4.76
CA SER A 98 -22.52 -31.65 -5.16
C SER A 98 -22.58 -33.02 -5.84
N GLN A 99 -21.59 -33.35 -6.68
CA GLN A 99 -21.49 -34.67 -7.30
C GLN A 99 -21.30 -35.79 -6.25
N LYS A 100 -20.35 -35.63 -5.31
CA LYS A 100 -20.12 -36.61 -4.24
C LYS A 100 -21.33 -36.77 -3.34
N LEU A 101 -22.02 -35.68 -3.00
CA LEU A 101 -23.23 -35.73 -2.20
C LEU A 101 -24.34 -36.51 -2.94
N GLY A 102 -24.52 -36.28 -4.24
CA GLY A 102 -25.46 -37.03 -5.07
C GLY A 102 -25.16 -38.53 -5.12
N GLU A 103 -23.89 -38.92 -5.21
CA GLU A 103 -23.48 -40.34 -5.15
C GLU A 103 -23.78 -40.97 -3.79
N GLN A 104 -23.54 -40.24 -2.69
CA GLN A 104 -23.85 -40.72 -1.34
C GLN A 104 -25.36 -40.88 -1.13
N LEU A 105 -26.17 -39.93 -1.60
CA LEU A 105 -27.63 -40.02 -1.53
C LEU A 105 -28.16 -41.21 -2.34
N LYS A 106 -27.65 -41.43 -3.55
CA LYS A 106 -28.00 -42.61 -4.37
C LYS A 106 -27.63 -43.92 -3.67
N LYS A 107 -26.45 -44.01 -3.04
CA LYS A 107 -26.05 -45.19 -2.27
C LYS A 107 -26.99 -45.47 -1.10
N HIS A 108 -27.51 -44.44 -0.45
CA HIS A 108 -28.47 -44.61 0.65
C HIS A 108 -29.90 -44.89 0.17
N GLN A 109 -30.27 -44.50 -1.06
CA GLN A 109 -31.57 -44.81 -1.65
C GLN A 109 -31.73 -46.25 -2.17
N VAL A 110 -30.63 -46.97 -2.41
CA VAL A 110 -30.65 -48.37 -2.91
C VAL A 110 -30.70 -49.39 -1.77
N VAL A 111 -30.66 -48.94 -0.51
CA VAL A 111 -30.63 -49.80 0.70
C VAL A 111 -31.97 -49.76 1.47
N ALA A 112 -33.02 -49.21 0.86
CA ALA A 112 -34.40 -49.20 1.38
C ALA A 112 -35.33 -50.10 0.56
#